data_AF-A0AAW8DCY3-F1
#
_entry.id   AF-A0AAW8DCY3-F1
#
_cell.length_a   1.000
_cell.length_b   1.000
_cell.length_c   1.000
_cell.angle_alpha   90.00
_cell.angle_beta   90.00
_cell.angle_gamma   90.00
#
_symmetry.space_group_name_H-M   'P 1'
#
loop_
_entity.id
_entity.type
_entity.pdbx_description
1 polymer ?
#
loop_
_entity_poly.entity_id
_entity_poly.type
_entity_poly.pdbx_seq_one_letter_code
_entity_poly.pdbx_strand_id
1 'polypeptide(L)'
;MSNHRFRWRKPGLHVAVPLCLVLSLGLGLSACSMEGNSVGQDSTLQSNLDNQKKAASAYLAANRGEGIERIEFTEPGRVPGIGATWGASAVVTVAGKGYQETLVLDGSRIGQAMPGELGVPKVTPSPGATSVPVVLVLSDGSSEVLP
;
A
#
# COMPACT_ATOMS: atom_id res chain seq x y z
N MET A 1 -77.22 -21.57 -15.05
CA MET A 1 -77.31 -22.53 -16.17
C MET A 1 -76.20 -22.24 -17.15
N SER A 2 -75.41 -23.26 -17.48
CA SER A 2 -74.86 -23.60 -18.81
C SER A 2 -74.32 -22.48 -19.71
N ASN A 3 -73.19 -22.57 -20.41
CA ASN A 3 -72.16 -23.59 -20.58
C ASN A 3 -71.24 -23.05 -21.69
N HIS A 4 -69.94 -23.36 -21.63
CA HIS A 4 -69.00 -23.51 -22.75
C HIS A 4 -68.78 -22.30 -23.71
N ARG A 5 -67.59 -22.02 -24.24
CA ARG A 5 -66.61 -22.93 -24.83
C ARG A 5 -65.23 -22.28 -24.85
N PHE A 6 -64.26 -23.06 -24.40
CA PHE A 6 -62.86 -22.98 -24.81
C PHE A 6 -62.75 -23.21 -26.32
N ARG A 7 -61.88 -22.46 -27.01
CA ARG A 7 -61.33 -22.93 -28.28
C ARG A 7 -59.89 -22.44 -28.46
N TRP A 8 -58.96 -23.39 -28.33
CA TRP A 8 -57.56 -23.26 -28.73
C TRP A 8 -57.38 -23.65 -30.20
N ARG A 9 -56.53 -22.90 -30.91
CA ARG A 9 -55.39 -23.31 -31.76
C ARG A 9 -55.19 -22.37 -32.97
N LYS A 10 -53.97 -21.81 -33.05
CA LYS A 10 -53.25 -21.21 -34.21
C LYS A 10 -53.08 -22.28 -35.33
N PRO A 11 -52.71 -22.01 -36.61
CA PRO A 11 -51.74 -21.00 -37.09
C PRO A 11 -52.05 -20.38 -38.48
N GLY A 12 -51.26 -19.39 -38.89
CA GLY A 12 -51.42 -18.80 -40.23
C GLY A 12 -50.43 -17.69 -40.51
N LEU A 13 -49.14 -18.04 -40.44
CA LEU A 13 -48.01 -17.25 -40.91
C LEU A 13 -48.25 -16.83 -42.37
N HIS A 14 -48.63 -15.57 -42.61
CA HIS A 14 -48.50 -14.95 -43.92
C HIS A 14 -47.35 -13.96 -43.85
N VAL A 15 -46.24 -14.40 -44.44
CA VAL A 15 -45.06 -13.61 -44.73
C VAL A 15 -45.45 -12.57 -45.79
N ALA A 16 -45.38 -11.31 -45.43
CA ALA A 16 -45.31 -10.20 -46.37
C ALA A 16 -44.38 -9.13 -45.77
N VAL A 17 -43.09 -9.35 -46.00
CA VAL A 17 -42.01 -8.34 -45.99
C VAL A 17 -42.09 -7.67 -47.37
N PRO A 18 -42.03 -6.32 -47.54
CA PRO A 18 -40.90 -5.53 -47.07
C PRO A 18 -41.18 -4.04 -46.72
N LEU A 19 -40.10 -3.40 -46.26
CA LEU A 19 -39.81 -1.98 -46.44
C LEU A 19 -40.36 -0.99 -45.38
N CYS A 20 -39.81 -1.08 -44.17
CA CYS A 20 -39.55 0.14 -43.40
C CYS A 20 -38.10 0.10 -42.90
N LEU A 21 -37.30 0.92 -43.57
CA LEU A 21 -35.91 1.22 -43.27
C LEU A 21 -35.87 2.08 -41.99
N VAL A 22 -35.47 1.50 -40.86
CA VAL A 22 -35.09 2.26 -39.67
C VAL A 22 -33.81 1.67 -39.10
N LEU A 23 -32.67 2.23 -39.53
CA LEU A 23 -31.42 2.12 -38.78
C LEU A 23 -31.64 2.75 -37.41
N SER A 24 -31.65 1.93 -36.37
CA SER A 24 -31.44 2.41 -35.00
C SER A 24 -30.21 1.70 -34.44
N LEU A 25 -29.07 2.39 -34.54
CA LEU A 25 -27.87 2.11 -33.74
C LEU A 25 -28.25 2.28 -32.27
N GLY A 26 -28.49 1.17 -31.57
CA GLY A 26 -28.63 1.11 -30.13
C GLY A 26 -27.39 0.50 -29.48
N LEU A 27 -26.22 1.14 -29.64
CA LEU A 27 -25.07 0.86 -28.77
C LEU A 27 -25.22 1.74 -27.53
N GLY A 28 -25.69 1.15 -26.44
CA GLY A 28 -25.85 1.82 -25.16
C GLY A 28 -25.70 0.87 -23.99
N LEU A 29 -24.75 -0.07 -24.08
CA LEU A 29 -24.29 -0.78 -22.90
C LEU A 29 -23.16 0.03 -22.27
N SER A 30 -23.50 0.65 -21.15
CA SER A 30 -22.69 0.85 -19.96
C SER A 30 -21.18 0.77 -20.15
N ALA A 31 -20.55 1.93 -20.27
CA ALA A 31 -19.15 2.11 -19.89
C ALA A 31 -19.04 3.36 -19.02
N CYS A 32 -19.42 3.24 -17.74
CA CYS A 32 -18.77 4.02 -16.70
C CYS A 32 -17.41 3.36 -16.42
N SER A 33 -16.48 3.48 -17.36
CA SER A 33 -15.07 3.27 -17.05
C SER A 33 -14.48 4.63 -16.78
N MET A 34 -14.67 5.09 -15.54
CA MET A 34 -13.79 6.12 -14.97
C MET A 34 -12.44 5.44 -14.69
N GLU A 35 -11.68 5.20 -15.75
CA GLU A 35 -10.25 4.89 -15.67
C GLU A 35 -9.53 6.21 -15.43
N GLY A 36 -9.35 6.55 -14.16
CA GLY A 36 -8.69 7.78 -13.76
C GLY A 36 -8.40 7.78 -12.28
N ASN A 37 -7.37 7.05 -11.85
CA ASN A 37 -6.60 7.41 -10.65
C ASN A 37 -5.28 6.63 -10.39
N SER A 38 -4.88 5.68 -11.24
CA SER A 38 -3.68 4.86 -10.96
C SER A 38 -2.38 5.68 -10.95
N VAL A 39 -2.20 6.63 -11.87
CA VAL A 39 -0.95 7.40 -12.02
C VAL A 39 -0.59 8.22 -10.76
N GLY A 40 -1.58 8.75 -10.04
CA GLY A 40 -1.34 9.53 -8.81
C GLY A 40 -1.05 8.68 -7.57
N GLN A 41 -1.69 7.52 -7.48
CA GLN A 41 -1.49 6.59 -6.36
C GLN A 41 -0.14 5.88 -6.46
N ASP A 42 0.25 5.45 -7.66
CA ASP A 42 1.53 4.79 -7.90
C ASP A 42 2.71 5.73 -7.65
N SER A 43 2.58 7.01 -8.05
CA SER A 43 3.59 8.03 -7.79
C SER A 43 3.75 8.34 -6.29
N THR A 44 2.65 8.35 -5.54
CA THR A 44 2.69 8.57 -4.08
C THR A 44 3.31 7.38 -3.36
N LEU A 45 2.96 6.15 -3.78
CA LEU A 45 3.56 4.93 -3.24
C LEU A 45 5.06 4.89 -3.47
N GLN A 46 5.51 5.12 -4.72
CA GLN A 46 6.94 5.11 -5.02
C GLN A 46 7.70 6.17 -4.22
N SER A 47 7.16 7.39 -4.12
CA SER A 47 7.78 8.45 -3.30
C SER A 47 7.88 8.05 -1.82
N ASN A 48 6.90 7.32 -1.31
CA ASN A 48 6.89 6.83 0.06
C ASN A 48 7.96 5.75 0.28
N LEU A 49 8.12 4.81 -0.65
CA LEU A 49 9.17 3.80 -0.60
C LEU A 49 10.57 4.45 -0.66
N ASP A 50 10.76 5.45 -1.51
CA ASP A 50 12.02 6.21 -1.57
C ASP A 50 12.31 6.95 -0.26
N ASN A 51 11.27 7.49 0.38
CA ASN A 51 11.38 8.14 1.68
C ASN A 51 11.72 7.16 2.80
N GLN A 52 11.20 5.93 2.77
CA GLN A 52 11.56 4.86 3.70
C GLN A 52 13.06 4.54 3.63
N LYS A 53 13.62 4.42 2.42
CA LYS A 53 15.06 4.19 2.24
C LYS A 53 15.91 5.32 2.80
N LYS A 54 15.52 6.57 2.53
CA LYS A 54 16.19 7.77 3.06
C LYS A 54 16.13 7.82 4.59
N ALA A 55 14.95 7.58 5.16
CA ALA A 55 14.74 7.60 6.59
C ALA A 55 15.53 6.47 7.30
N ALA A 56 15.57 5.27 6.74
CA ALA A 56 16.40 4.17 7.24
C ALA A 56 17.89 4.52 7.19
N SER A 57 18.35 5.11 6.10
CA SER A 57 19.75 5.53 5.95
C SER A 57 20.14 6.64 6.95
N ALA A 58 19.26 7.63 7.14
CA ALA A 58 19.44 8.69 8.13
C ALA A 58 19.45 8.12 9.56
N TYR A 59 18.55 7.18 9.85
CA TYR A 59 18.49 6.49 11.14
C TYR A 59 19.77 5.70 11.43
N LEU A 60 20.30 4.94 10.47
CA LEU A 60 21.57 4.22 10.63
C LEU A 60 22.75 5.17 10.81
N ALA A 61 22.77 6.29 10.10
CA ALA A 61 23.81 7.30 10.25
C ALA A 61 23.79 7.96 11.64
N ALA A 62 22.61 8.20 12.22
CA ALA A 62 22.45 8.76 13.55
C ALA A 62 22.78 7.76 14.68
N ASN A 63 22.51 6.47 14.46
CA ASN A 63 22.65 5.40 15.45
C ASN A 63 23.81 4.45 15.10
N ARG A 64 24.89 4.99 14.53
CA ARG A 64 26.06 4.19 14.16
C ARG A 64 26.62 3.45 15.36
N GLY A 65 26.78 2.13 15.19
CA GLY A 65 27.36 1.25 16.19
C GLY A 65 26.39 0.76 17.26
N GLU A 66 25.09 1.06 17.16
CA GLU A 66 24.07 0.52 18.07
C GLU A 66 23.71 -0.94 17.79
N GLY A 67 24.39 -1.62 16.85
CA GLY A 67 24.16 -3.03 16.57
C GLY A 67 22.78 -3.31 15.95
N ILE A 68 22.30 -2.38 15.13
CA ILE A 68 21.04 -2.54 14.40
C ILE A 68 21.19 -3.70 13.40
N GLU A 69 20.23 -4.62 13.43
CA GLU A 69 20.22 -5.82 12.59
C GLU A 69 19.21 -5.69 11.45
N ARG A 70 18.06 -5.07 11.75
CA ARG A 70 16.93 -4.96 10.82
C ARG A 70 16.12 -3.70 11.05
N ILE A 71 15.59 -3.13 9.97
CA ILE A 71 14.57 -2.10 9.97
C ILE A 71 13.42 -2.60 9.09
N GLU A 72 12.21 -2.68 9.63
CA GLU A 72 11.04 -3.18 8.92
C GLU A 72 9.91 -2.18 8.98
N PHE A 73 9.58 -1.56 7.85
CA PHE A 73 8.48 -0.60 7.77
C PHE A 73 7.13 -1.32 7.80
N THR A 74 6.28 -0.89 8.72
CA THR A 74 4.92 -1.46 8.93
C THR A 74 3.83 -0.69 8.19
N GLU A 75 4.16 0.49 7.64
CA GLU A 75 3.25 1.30 6.84
C GLU A 75 4.03 2.13 5.78
N PRO A 76 3.40 2.51 4.66
CA PRO A 76 4.02 3.35 3.61
C PRO A 76 4.56 4.70 4.09
N GLY A 77 4.06 5.19 5.22
CA GLY A 77 4.36 6.53 5.70
C GLY A 77 3.46 7.60 5.09
N ARG A 78 3.44 8.75 5.76
CA ARG A 78 2.58 9.88 5.39
C ARG A 78 3.10 11.17 5.98
N VAL A 79 2.56 12.28 5.48
CA VAL A 79 2.64 13.59 6.13
C VAL A 79 1.34 13.78 6.93
N PRO A 80 1.36 13.82 8.27
CA PRO A 80 0.15 13.80 9.09
C PRO A 80 -0.63 15.13 9.09
N GLY A 81 -0.12 16.18 8.45
CA GLY A 81 -0.78 17.48 8.34
C GLY A 81 0.08 18.53 7.66
N ILE A 82 -0.50 19.68 7.35
CA ILE A 82 0.21 20.81 6.72
C ILE A 82 1.36 21.24 7.65
N GLY A 83 2.58 21.35 7.09
CA GLY A 83 3.78 21.73 7.85
C GLY A 83 4.40 20.62 8.69
N ALA A 84 3.84 19.41 8.68
CA ALA A 84 4.44 18.25 9.33
C ALA A 84 5.51 17.59 8.45
N THR A 85 6.49 16.97 9.08
CA THR A 85 7.46 16.11 8.40
C THR A 85 6.83 14.77 8.05
N TRP A 86 7.22 14.20 6.91
CA TRP A 86 6.91 12.81 6.57
C TRP A 86 7.43 11.86 7.65
N GLY A 87 6.66 10.82 7.96
CA GLY A 87 7.11 9.73 8.82
C GLY A 87 6.38 8.42 8.55
N ALA A 88 6.99 7.32 8.96
CA ALA A 88 6.45 5.98 8.85
C ALA A 88 6.80 5.14 10.09
N SER A 89 5.83 4.34 10.56
CA SER A 89 6.09 3.36 11.61
C SER A 89 6.95 2.20 11.11
N ALA A 90 7.97 1.84 11.88
CA ALA A 90 8.85 0.70 11.63
C ALA A 90 9.14 -0.08 12.90
N VAL A 91 9.50 -1.36 12.74
CA VAL A 91 10.12 -2.18 13.77
C VAL A 91 11.62 -2.20 13.53
N VAL A 92 12.40 -1.75 14.52
CA VAL A 92 13.86 -1.81 14.49
C VAL A 92 14.32 -2.98 15.36
N THR A 93 15.12 -3.88 14.83
CA THR A 93 15.70 -4.98 15.58
C THR A 93 17.11 -4.64 16.03
N VAL A 94 17.34 -4.69 17.34
CA VAL A 94 18.65 -4.51 17.98
C VAL A 94 18.86 -5.66 18.97
N ALA A 95 20.00 -6.37 18.85
CA ALA A 95 20.32 -7.53 19.68
C ALA A 95 19.18 -8.58 19.69
N GLY A 96 18.60 -8.88 18.52
CA GLY A 96 17.48 -9.81 18.36
C GLY A 96 16.12 -9.34 18.90
N LYS A 97 16.00 -8.11 19.40
CA LYS A 97 14.76 -7.55 19.97
C LYS A 97 14.20 -6.45 19.09
N GLY A 98 12.89 -6.45 18.86
CA GLY A 98 12.20 -5.44 18.05
C GLY A 98 11.65 -4.27 18.87
N TYR A 99 11.78 -3.07 18.32
CA TYR A 99 11.32 -1.81 18.91
C TYR A 99 10.46 -1.04 17.92
N GLN A 100 9.33 -0.51 18.38
CA GLN A 100 8.43 0.25 17.54
C GLN A 100 8.92 1.71 17.47
N GLU A 101 9.29 2.13 16.27
CA GLU A 101 9.84 3.45 15.99
C GLU A 101 8.98 4.17 14.94
N THR A 102 9.03 5.51 14.95
CA THR A 102 8.54 6.32 13.83
C THR A 102 9.72 6.99 13.16
N LEU A 103 10.12 6.46 12.01
CA LEU A 103 11.22 6.98 11.21
C LEU A 103 10.73 8.17 10.38
N VAL A 104 11.50 9.24 10.38
CA VAL A 104 11.31 10.48 9.60
C VAL A 104 12.50 10.67 8.68
N LEU A 105 12.40 11.56 7.69
CA LEU A 105 13.49 11.78 6.72
C LEU A 105 14.82 12.23 7.37
N ASP A 106 14.74 12.87 8.55
CA ASP A 106 15.90 13.39 9.28
C ASP A 106 16.36 12.49 10.45
N GLY A 107 15.82 11.26 10.58
CA GLY A 107 16.16 10.34 11.68
C GLY A 107 14.94 9.60 12.25
N SER A 108 14.87 9.39 13.57
CA SER A 108 13.66 8.86 14.23
C SER A 108 13.08 9.87 15.21
N ARG A 109 11.76 9.79 15.41
CA ARG A 109 11.06 10.42 16.53
C ARG A 109 10.72 9.34 17.55
N ILE A 110 11.20 9.53 18.79
CA ILE A 110 10.95 8.75 20.02
C ILE A 110 10.25 7.41 19.76
N GLY A 111 11.00 6.31 19.70
CA GLY A 111 10.39 4.99 19.75
C GLY A 111 10.00 4.54 21.14
N GLN A 112 9.09 3.59 21.15
CA GLN A 112 8.70 2.86 22.34
C GLN A 112 9.02 1.39 22.12
N ALA A 113 9.50 0.75 23.17
CA ALA A 113 9.62 -0.70 23.14
C ALA A 113 8.25 -1.35 22.93
N MET A 114 8.23 -2.46 22.21
CA MET A 114 7.02 -3.27 22.07
C MET A 114 6.53 -3.74 23.45
N PRO A 115 5.22 -4.01 23.63
CA PRO A 115 4.68 -4.45 24.91
C PRO A 115 5.47 -5.63 25.51
N GLY A 116 6.01 -5.44 26.72
CA GLY A 116 6.87 -6.42 27.40
C GLY A 116 8.37 -6.15 27.33
N GLU A 117 8.81 -5.13 26.59
CA GLU A 117 10.22 -4.73 26.44
C GLU A 117 10.50 -3.35 27.11
N LEU A 118 11.71 -3.15 27.64
CA LEU A 118 12.11 -1.93 28.38
C LEU A 118 12.82 -0.90 27.48
N GLY A 119 12.06 -0.06 26.78
CA GLY A 119 12.58 1.01 25.90
C GLY A 119 13.54 0.52 24.80
N VAL A 120 13.93 1.38 23.86
CA VAL A 120 15.07 1.02 22.98
C VAL A 120 16.33 1.13 23.84
N PRO A 121 17.10 0.04 24.03
CA PRO A 121 18.35 0.13 24.76
C PRO A 121 19.26 1.05 23.95
N LYS A 122 19.72 2.13 24.59
CA LYS A 122 20.82 2.90 24.04
C LYS A 122 22.07 2.02 24.12
N VAL A 123 22.33 1.26 23.06
CA VAL A 123 23.50 0.39 23.00
C VAL A 123 24.70 1.30 22.78
N THR A 124 25.54 1.48 23.80
CA THR A 124 26.80 2.20 23.63
C THR A 124 27.60 1.52 22.52
N PRO A 125 27.99 2.23 21.45
CA PRO A 125 28.80 1.65 20.39
C PRO A 125 30.05 1.02 20.99
N SER A 126 30.23 -0.29 20.79
CA SER A 126 31.50 -0.91 21.16
C SER A 126 32.60 -0.29 20.28
N PRO A 127 33.67 0.28 20.84
CA PRO A 127 34.79 0.78 20.05
C PRO A 127 35.35 -0.37 19.20
N GLY A 128 35.20 -0.28 17.87
CA GLY A 128 35.61 -1.33 16.93
C GLY A 128 34.49 -2.27 16.45
N ALA A 129 33.21 -1.98 16.73
CA ALA A 129 32.10 -2.69 16.09
C ALA A 129 32.22 -2.57 14.56
N THR A 130 32.43 -3.70 13.90
CA THR A 130 32.44 -3.80 12.44
C THR A 130 31.04 -3.47 11.93
N SER A 131 30.91 -2.71 10.84
CA SER A 131 29.59 -2.43 10.23
C SER A 131 28.93 -3.77 9.89
N VAL A 132 27.87 -4.11 10.63
CA VAL A 132 27.08 -5.31 10.33
C VAL A 132 26.07 -4.90 9.27
N PRO A 133 25.94 -5.66 8.17
CA PRO A 133 24.93 -5.37 7.17
C PRO A 133 23.53 -5.36 7.80
N VAL A 134 22.76 -4.32 7.53
CA VAL A 134 21.40 -4.15 8.08
C VAL A 134 20.37 -4.59 7.05
N VAL A 135 19.43 -5.44 7.45
CA VAL A 135 18.31 -5.82 6.58
C VAL A 135 17.23 -4.74 6.65
N LEU A 136 16.96 -4.07 5.54
CA LEU A 136 15.84 -3.16 5.39
C LEU A 136 14.69 -3.89 4.69
N VAL A 137 13.49 -3.86 5.29
CA VAL A 137 12.24 -4.32 4.69
C VAL A 137 11.32 -3.12 4.55
N LEU A 138 10.91 -2.83 3.31
CA LEU A 138 9.98 -1.75 2.98
C LEU A 138 8.54 -2.20 3.20
N SER A 139 7.62 -1.24 3.28
CA SER A 139 6.20 -1.54 3.52
C SER A 139 5.50 -2.29 2.38
N ASP A 140 6.10 -2.35 1.19
CA ASP A 140 5.61 -3.17 0.07
C ASP A 140 6.08 -4.63 0.15
N GLY A 141 6.86 -4.98 1.18
CA GLY A 141 7.44 -6.30 1.40
C GLY A 141 8.77 -6.52 0.68
N SER A 142 9.26 -5.56 -0.09
CA SER A 142 10.60 -5.65 -0.69
C SER A 142 11.69 -5.50 0.38
N SER A 143 12.84 -6.13 0.15
CA SER A 143 13.96 -6.13 1.10
C SER A 143 15.27 -5.77 0.44
N GLU A 144 16.10 -4.97 1.11
CA GLU A 144 17.47 -4.65 0.69
C GLU A 144 18.43 -4.73 1.88
N VAL A 145 19.73 -4.82 1.59
CA VAL A 145 20.78 -4.83 2.62
C VAL A 145 21.51 -3.50 2.57
N LEU A 146 21.52 -2.78 3.69
CA LEU A 146 22.23 -1.52 3.86
C LEU A 146 23.62 -1.77 4.49
N PRO A 147 24.65 -1.01 4.08
CA PRO A 147 26.01 -1.13 4.59
C PRO A 147 26.23 -0.51 5.98
#